data_AF-A0A958IWN3-F1
#
_entry.id   AF-A0A958IWN3-F1
#
_cell.length_a   1.000
_cell.length_b   1.000
_cell.length_c   1.000
_cell.angle_alpha   90.00
_cell.angle_beta   90.00
_cell.angle_gamma   90.00
#
_symmetry.space_group_name_H-M   'P 1'
#
loop_
_entity.id
_entity.type
_entity.pdbx_description
1 polymer ?
#
loop_
_entity_poly.entity_id
_entity_poly.type
_entity_poly.pdbx_seq_one_letter_code
_entity_poly.pdbx_strand_id
1 'polypeptide(L)' 'YWIHGGEIADLVHTINVGVPEKGMISWAPILSKKQMQQVASYILTLQGTNPPNAKEPQGKKVGE' A
#
# COMPACT_ATOMS: atom_id res chain seq x y z
N TYR A 1 0.92 2.08 10.42
CA TYR A 1 1.64 3.29 10.01
C TYR A 1 1.80 3.24 8.51
N TRP A 2 1.67 4.39 7.84
CA TRP A 2 1.64 4.49 6.39
C TRP A 2 2.40 5.74 5.92
N ILE A 3 3.23 5.57 4.88
CA ILE A 3 4.02 6.67 4.28
C ILE A 3 3.16 7.49 3.31
N HIS A 4 2.27 6.84 2.57
CA HIS A 4 1.51 7.43 1.46
C HIS A 4 -0.01 7.44 1.69
N GLY A 5 -0.44 7.48 2.95
CA GLY A 5 -1.85 7.28 3.32
C GLY A 5 -2.19 5.80 3.52
N GLY A 6 -3.20 5.54 4.34
CA GLY A 6 -3.53 4.20 4.84
C GLY A 6 -4.96 3.75 4.53
N GLU A 7 -5.75 4.61 3.89
CA GLU A 7 -7.10 4.23 3.46
C GLU A 7 -7.04 3.44 2.16
N ILE A 8 -8.11 2.69 1.86
CA ILE A 8 -8.18 1.87 0.64
C ILE A 8 -7.96 2.72 -0.63
N ALA A 9 -8.44 3.97 -0.63
CA ALA A 9 -8.26 4.91 -1.74
C ALA A 9 -6.78 5.30 -1.92
N ASP A 10 -6.07 5.56 -0.82
CA ASP A 10 -4.64 5.90 -0.82
C ASP A 10 -3.80 4.75 -1.37
N LEU A 11 -4.11 3.53 -0.94
CA LEU A 11 -3.46 2.30 -1.40
C LEU A 11 -3.67 2.07 -2.89
N VAL A 12 -4.92 2.17 -3.36
CA VAL A 12 -5.23 2.03 -4.79
C VAL A 12 -4.55 3.12 -5.61
N HIS A 13 -4.52 4.37 -5.11
CA HIS A 13 -3.81 5.46 -5.77
C HIS A 13 -2.32 5.16 -5.88
N THR A 14 -1.67 4.76 -4.78
CA THR A 14 -0.25 4.43 -4.73
C THR A 14 0.10 3.26 -5.67
N ILE A 15 -0.73 2.21 -5.73
CA ILE A 15 -0.52 1.09 -6.67
C ILE A 15 -0.67 1.58 -8.12
N ASN A 16 -1.69 2.40 -8.39
CA ASN A 16 -1.98 2.90 -9.73
C ASN A 16 -0.83 3.75 -10.28
N VAL A 17 -0.39 4.79 -9.55
CA VAL A 17 0.61 5.74 -10.06
C VAL A 17 2.05 5.37 -9.70
N GLY A 18 2.25 4.51 -8.71
CA GLY A 18 3.56 4.18 -8.17
C GLY A 18 4.16 5.31 -7.33
N VAL A 19 5.42 5.13 -6.93
CA VAL A 19 6.25 6.15 -6.27
C VAL A 19 7.65 6.09 -6.87
N PRO A 20 7.86 6.64 -8.08
CA PRO A 20 9.12 6.46 -8.83
C PRO A 20 10.35 6.98 -8.08
N GLU A 21 10.21 8.07 -7.33
CA GLU A 21 11.28 8.62 -6.47
C GLU A 21 11.74 7.67 -5.36
N LYS A 22 10.93 6.65 -5.04
CA LYS A 22 11.22 5.57 -4.08
C LYS A 22 11.38 4.21 -4.76
N GLY A 23 11.49 4.18 -6.09
CA GLY A 23 11.70 2.96 -6.88
C GLY A 23 10.45 2.13 -7.16
N MET A 24 9.25 2.62 -6.81
CA MET A 24 8.00 1.92 -7.13
C MET A 24 7.46 2.37 -8.49
N ILE A 25 7.37 1.46 -9.45
CA ILE A 25 6.76 1.71 -10.75
C ILE A 25 5.24 1.89 -10.64
N SER A 26 4.63 2.50 -11.66
CA SER A 26 3.18 2.47 -11.86
C SER A 26 2.73 1.06 -12.26
N TRP A 27 1.70 0.55 -11.59
CA TRP A 27 1.13 -0.77 -11.92
C TRP A 27 -0.10 -0.70 -12.83
N ALA A 28 -0.59 0.49 -13.15
CA ALA A 28 -1.74 0.69 -14.05
C ALA A 28 -1.62 -0.01 -15.42
N PRO A 29 -0.44 -0.11 -16.05
CA PRO A 29 -0.30 -0.82 -17.33
C PRO A 29 -0.46 -2.34 -17.22
N ILE A 30 -0.36 -2.90 -16.02
CA ILE A 30 -0.28 -4.35 -15.76
C ILE A 30 -1.53 -4.84 -15.02
N LEU A 31 -2.11 -4.02 -14.14
CA LEU A 31 -3.25 -4.37 -13.31
C LEU A 31 -4.49 -3.59 -13.71
N SER A 32 -5.60 -4.30 -13.84
CA SER A 32 -6.93 -3.67 -13.93
C SER A 32 -7.32 -3.01 -12.60
N LYS A 33 -8.28 -2.08 -12.63
CA LYS A 33 -8.81 -1.42 -11.43
C LYS A 33 -9.27 -2.42 -10.35
N LYS A 34 -9.95 -3.50 -10.76
CA LYS A 34 -10.42 -4.54 -9.85
C LYS A 34 -9.26 -5.29 -9.18
N GLN A 35 -8.22 -5.61 -9.94
CA GLN A 35 -7.03 -6.26 -9.39
C GLN A 35 -6.29 -5.34 -8.41
N MET A 36 -6.16 -4.05 -8.73
CA MET A 36 -5.57 -3.08 -7.80
C MET A 36 -6.35 -2.98 -6.48
N GLN A 37 -7.69 -3.00 -6.53
CA GLN A 37 -8.52 -3.04 -5.32
C GLN A 37 -8.32 -4.33 -4.51
N GLN A 38 -8.16 -5.48 -5.17
CA GLN A 38 -7.90 -6.75 -4.50
C GLN A 38 -6.52 -6.75 -3.83
N VAL A 39 -5.48 -6.23 -4.50
CA VAL A 39 -4.14 -6.07 -3.93
C VAL A 39 -4.16 -5.12 -2.73
N ALA A 40 -4.82 -3.97 -2.86
CA ALA A 40 -4.98 -3.02 -1.76
C ALA A 40 -5.70 -3.64 -0.56
N SER A 41 -6.75 -4.44 -0.81
CA SER A 41 -7.49 -5.15 0.25
C SER A 41 -6.60 -6.16 0.97
N TYR A 42 -5.79 -6.93 0.22
CA TYR A 42 -4.83 -7.86 0.81
C TYR A 42 -3.76 -7.14 1.65
N ILE A 43 -3.24 -6.01 1.18
CA ILE A 43 -2.28 -5.20 1.95
C ILE A 43 -2.87 -4.76 3.29
N LEU A 44 -4.15 -4.37 3.34
CA LEU A 44 -4.83 -4.02 4.59
C LEU A 44 -4.94 -5.20 5.55
N THR A 45 -5.10 -6.44 5.08
CA THR A 45 -5.14 -7.60 5.98
C THR A 45 -3.80 -7.89 6.65
N LEU A 46 -2.70 -7.32 6.14
CA LEU A 46 -1.38 -7.44 6.76
C LEU A 46 -1.17 -6.45 7.91
N GLN A 47 -2.00 -5.41 8.01
CA GLN A 47 -1.89 -4.42 9.07
C GLN A 47 -2.14 -5.08 10.44
N GLY A 48 -1.21 -4.86 11.38
CA GLY A 48 -1.28 -5.46 12.72
C GLY A 48 -0.80 -6.90 12.81
N THR A 49 -0.38 -7.52 11.71
CA THR A 49 0.31 -8.82 11.74
C THR A 49 1.74 -8.68 12.27
N ASN A 50 2.32 -9.79 12.75
CA ASN A 50 3.68 -9.82 13.32
C ASN A 50 4.58 -10.82 12.57
N PRO A 51 5.01 -10.51 11.34
CA PRO A 51 5.91 -11.40 10.60
C PRO A 51 7.32 -11.41 11.24
N PRO A 52 8.05 -12.53 11.15
CA PRO A 52 9.43 -12.59 11.63
C PRO A 52 10.30 -11.55 10.89
N ASN A 53 11.17 -10.86 11.63
CA ASN A 53 12.05 -9.80 11.12
C ASN A 53 11.29 -8.63 10.46
N ALA A 54 10.12 -8.28 10.98
CA ALA A 54 9.39 -7.09 10.55
C ALA A 54 10.27 -5.83 10.66
N LYS A 55 10.19 -4.96 9.65
CA LYS A 55 10.80 -3.63 9.72
C LYS A 55 10.07 -2.80 10.78
N GLU A 56 10.78 -1.84 11.36
CA GLU A 56 10.16 -0.84 12.23
C GLU A 56 9.06 -0.06 11.46
N PRO A 57 7.99 0.38 12.14
CA PRO A 57 6.92 1.14 11.50
C PRO A 57 7.42 2.42 10.83
N GLN A 58 6.95 2.70 9.61
CA GLN A 58 7.33 3.89 8.85
C GLN A 58 6.11 4.74 8.48
N GLY A 59 6.31 6.06 8.43
CA GLY A 59 5.26 7.03 8.09
C GLY A 59 4.41 7.42 9.29
N LYS A 60 3.14 7.77 9.04
CA LYS A 60 2.21 8.26 10.07
C LYS A 60 1.26 7.17 10.52
N LYS A 61 0.81 7.22 11.77
CA LYS A 61 -0.34 6.42 12.20
C LYS A 61 -1.58 6.99 11.49
N VAL A 62 -2.32 6.14 10.79
CA VAL A 62 -3.57 6.48 10.10
C VAL A 62 -4.65 5.63 10.76
N GLY A 63 -5.71 6.27 11.26
CA GLY A 63 -6.68 5.65 12.17
C GLY A 63 -6.14 5.46 13.58
N GLU A 64 -6.97 5.76 14.59
CA GLU A 64 -6.68 5.42 16.00
C GLU A 64 -6.80 3.92 16.27
#